data_AF-A0A376L2U1-F1
#
_entry.id   AF-A0A376L2U1-F1
#
_cell.length_a   1.000
_cell.length_b   1.000
_cell.length_c   1.000
_cell.angle_alpha   90.00
_cell.angle_beta   90.00
_cell.angle_gamma   90.00
#
_symmetry.space_group_name_H-M   'P 1'
#
loop_
_entity.id
_entity.type
_entity.pdbx_description
1 polymer ?
#
loop_
_entity_poly.entity_id
_entity_poly.type
_entity_poly.pdbx_seq_one_letter_code
_entity_poly.pdbx_strand_id
1 'polypeptide(L)' 'MSFVKAGFHGEKRQLLMGTPARAVRSVSDDELHWKRLNTKEYQDLVGRCHASLHETQPLRQMEENRPRLQGTTDVTPKR' A
#
# COMPACT_ATOMS: atom_id res chain seq x y z
N MET A 1 -12.92 -5.47 0.98
CA MET A 1 -13.56 -4.19 1.36
C MET A 1 -14.39 -4.42 2.61
N SER A 2 -14.36 -3.50 3.59
CA SER A 2 -15.07 -3.64 4.87
C SER A 2 -16.00 -2.45 5.10
N PHE A 3 -17.26 -2.71 5.47
CA PHE A 3 -18.23 -1.67 5.80
C PHE A 3 -18.23 -1.37 7.31
N VAL A 4 -17.84 -0.17 7.71
CA VAL A 4 -17.89 0.28 9.11
C VAL A 4 -19.25 0.94 9.37
N LYS A 5 -19.99 0.46 10.37
CA LYS A 5 -21.30 1.00 10.73
C LYS A 5 -21.17 2.45 11.24
N ALA A 6 -22.18 3.28 10.95
CA ALA A 6 -22.28 4.61 11.55
C ALA A 6 -22.26 4.53 13.09
N GLY A 7 -21.55 5.47 13.73
CA GLY A 7 -21.40 5.51 15.19
C GLY A 7 -20.41 4.50 15.78
N PHE A 8 -19.75 3.67 14.97
CA PHE A 8 -18.68 2.80 15.46
C PHE A 8 -17.49 3.62 15.98
N HIS A 9 -17.08 3.34 17.21
CA HIS A 9 -15.85 3.85 17.82
C HIS A 9 -14.88 2.69 17.98
N GLY A 10 -13.71 2.79 17.35
CA GLY A 10 -12.66 1.76 17.39
C GLY A 10 -11.57 2.10 18.39
N GLU A 11 -10.95 1.07 18.97
CA GLU A 11 -9.77 1.24 19.80
C GLU A 11 -8.50 1.31 18.95
N LYS A 12 -7.42 1.84 19.55
CA LYS A 12 -6.10 1.84 18.92
C LYS A 12 -5.64 0.41 18.64
N ARG A 13 -4.96 0.23 17.50
CA ARG A 13 -4.34 -1.05 17.09
C ARG A 13 -5.33 -2.23 16.96
N GLN A 14 -6.56 -2.00 16.52
CA GLN A 14 -7.49 -3.09 16.17
C GLN A 14 -7.45 -3.43 14.68
N LEU A 15 -7.41 -4.72 14.36
CA LEU A 15 -7.73 -5.22 13.03
C LEU A 15 -9.26 -5.36 12.92
N LEU A 16 -9.84 -4.64 11.96
CA LEU A 16 -11.27 -4.74 11.63
C LEU A 16 -11.44 -5.54 10.35
N MET A 17 -12.35 -6.51 10.35
CA MET A 17 -12.64 -7.33 9.17
C MET A 17 -14.14 -7.59 9.00
N GLY A 18 -14.53 -7.93 7.77
CA GLY A 18 -15.91 -8.29 7.41
C GLY A 18 -16.78 -7.10 7.00
N THR A 19 -18.05 -7.42 6.69
CA THR A 19 -19.08 -6.50 6.23
C THR A 19 -20.42 -6.92 6.86
N PRO A 20 -20.90 -6.24 7.93
CA PRO A 20 -20.29 -5.10 8.59
C PRO A 20 -19.04 -5.48 9.41
N ALA A 21 -18.06 -4.58 9.44
CA ALA A 21 -16.77 -4.77 10.10
C ALA A 21 -16.91 -5.06 11.60
N ARG A 22 -16.06 -5.94 12.13
CA ARG A 22 -15.90 -6.23 13.55
C ARG A 22 -14.43 -6.26 13.92
N ALA A 23 -14.11 -5.91 15.16
CA ALA A 23 -12.79 -6.13 15.71
C ALA A 23 -12.54 -7.62 15.88
N VAL A 24 -11.47 -8.12 15.30
CA VAL A 24 -11.13 -9.56 15.32
C VAL A 24 -9.89 -9.87 16.16
N ARG A 25 -8.93 -8.94 16.22
CA ARG A 25 -7.70 -9.05 17.03
C ARG A 25 -6.96 -7.72 17.07
N SER A 26 -5.93 -7.66 17.91
CA SER A 26 -4.94 -6.57 17.89
C SER A 26 -3.97 -6.71 16.71
N VAL A 27 -3.53 -5.57 16.19
CA VAL A 27 -2.45 -5.46 15.20
C VAL A 27 -1.11 -5.60 15.91
N SER A 28 -0.27 -6.52 15.45
CA SER A 28 1.06 -6.73 16.02
C SER A 28 2.02 -5.59 15.66
N ASP A 29 3.15 -5.49 16.35
CA ASP A 29 4.18 -4.50 16.01
C ASP A 29 4.81 -4.77 14.64
N ASP A 30 5.02 -6.03 14.27
CA ASP A 30 5.45 -6.42 12.92
C ASP A 30 4.48 -5.89 11.86
N GLU A 31 3.17 -6.15 12.02
CA GLU A 31 2.16 -5.70 11.06
C GLU A 31 2.12 -4.18 10.95
N LEU A 32 2.26 -3.48 12.08
CA LEU A 32 2.33 -2.03 12.10
C LEU A 32 3.60 -1.51 11.40
N HIS A 33 4.73 -2.18 11.60
CA HIS A 33 5.99 -1.87 10.91
C HIS A 33 5.84 -2.06 9.39
N TRP A 34 5.32 -3.21 8.94
CA TRP A 34 5.05 -3.47 7.54
C TRP A 34 4.08 -2.45 6.92
N LYS A 35 3.03 -2.06 7.65
CA LYS A 35 2.10 -1.00 7.23
C LYS A 35 2.82 0.33 7.01
N ARG A 36 3.79 0.68 7.85
CA ARG A 36 4.60 1.91 7.71
C ARG A 36 5.49 1.84 6.47
N LEU A 37 6.18 0.73 6.24
CA LEU A 37 7.01 0.54 5.03
C LEU A 37 6.16 0.63 3.75
N ASN A 38 5.01 -0.03 3.71
CA ASN A 38 4.07 0.08 2.58
C ASN A 38 3.57 1.52 2.38
N THR A 39 3.38 2.30 3.45
CA THR A 39 3.01 3.71 3.33
C THR A 39 4.15 4.53 2.72
N LYS A 40 5.40 4.24 3.10
CA LYS A 40 6.62 4.87 2.57
C LYS A 40 6.78 4.63 1.07
N GLU A 41 6.49 3.42 0.60
CA GLU A 41 6.50 3.10 -0.85
C GLU A 41 5.61 4.03 -1.68
N TYR A 42 4.38 4.26 -1.22
CA TYR A 42 3.47 5.18 -1.92
C TYR A 42 4.00 6.62 -1.93
N GLN A 43 4.60 7.07 -0.82
CA GLN A 43 5.19 8.40 -0.74
C GLN A 43 6.38 8.55 -1.69
N ASP A 44 7.25 7.54 -1.75
CA ASP A 44 8.41 7.53 -2.64
C ASP A 44 7.99 7.43 -4.11
N LEU A 45 6.94 6.67 -4.42
CA LEU A 45 6.39 6.59 -5.76
C LEU A 45 5.90 7.96 -6.26
N VAL A 46 5.26 8.75 -5.40
CA VAL A 46 4.84 10.12 -5.72
C VAL A 46 6.05 11.00 -5.99
N GLY A 47 7.08 10.94 -5.12
CA GLY A 47 8.32 11.70 -5.33
C GLY A 47 9.02 11.34 -6.65
N ARG A 48 9.10 10.05 -6.96
CA ARG A 48 9.65 9.55 -8.23
C ARG A 48 8.87 10.07 -9.44
N CYS A 49 7.54 9.99 -9.39
CA CYS A 49 6.68 10.50 -10.45
C CYS A 49 6.93 12.00 -10.66
N HIS A 50 6.91 12.80 -9.59
CA HIS A 50 7.16 14.23 -9.70
C HIS A 50 8.54 14.55 -10.30
N ALA A 51 9.57 13.76 -9.98
CA ALA A 51 10.93 13.99 -10.46
C ALA A 51 11.15 13.57 -11.93
N SER A 52 10.38 12.60 -12.45
CA SER A 52 10.65 12.00 -13.77
C SER A 52 9.50 12.07 -14.77
N LEU A 53 8.30 12.47 -14.36
CA LEU A 53 7.14 12.57 -15.25
C LEU A 53 7.37 13.68 -16.28
N HIS A 54 7.29 13.30 -17.53
CA HIS A 54 7.40 14.21 -18.67
C HIS A 54 6.45 13.75 -19.78
N GLU A 55 6.07 14.69 -20.64
CA GLU A 55 5.29 14.38 -21.83
C GLU A 55 6.09 13.46 -22.77
N THR A 56 5.45 12.40 -23.28
CA THR A 56 6.10 11.43 -24.16
C THR A 56 5.13 10.92 -25.21
N GLN A 57 5.66 10.47 -26.34
CA GLN A 57 4.88 9.83 -27.38
C GLN A 57 4.69 8.34 -27.05
N PRO A 58 3.47 7.79 -27.19
CA PRO A 58 3.22 6.39 -26.86
C PRO A 58 3.97 5.44 -27.81
N LEU A 59 4.60 4.41 -27.25
CA LEU A 59 5.25 3.35 -28.03
C LEU A 59 4.19 2.49 -28.74
N ARG A 60 4.45 2.12 -30.00
CA ARG A 60 3.57 1.25 -30.81
C ARG A 60 3.78 -0.25 -30.56
N GLN A 61 4.88 -0.60 -29.91
CA GLN A 61 5.27 -1.97 -29.58
C GLN A 61 5.92 -1.98 -28.19
N MET A 62 5.93 -3.15 -27.55
CA MET A 62 6.57 -3.29 -26.24
C MET A 62 8.09 -3.12 -26.36
N GLU A 63 8.68 -2.34 -25.46
CA GLU A 63 10.13 -2.18 -25.38
C GLU A 63 10.81 -3.50 -25.04
N GLU A 64 11.91 -3.81 -25.74
CA GLU A 64 12.77 -4.94 -25.42
C GLU A 64 13.42 -4.72 -24.03
N ASN A 65 13.44 -5.76 -23.18
CA ASN A 65 13.99 -5.66 -21.82
C ASN A 65 13.32 -4.61 -20.92
N ARG A 66 12.02 -4.35 -21.09
CA ARG A 66 11.25 -3.40 -20.28
C ARG A 66 11.52 -3.58 -18.77
N PRO A 67 12.04 -2.54 -18.08
CA PRO A 67 12.39 -2.65 -16.67
C PRO A 67 11.16 -2.90 -15.79
N ARG A 68 11.35 -3.68 -14.72
CA ARG A 68 10.35 -3.88 -13.66
C ARG A 68 10.49 -2.79 -12.61
N LEU A 69 9.36 -2.39 -12.02
CA LEU A 69 9.37 -1.48 -10.88
C LEU A 69 10.10 -2.13 -9.70
N GLN A 70 11.16 -1.47 -9.23
CA GLN A 70 11.82 -1.79 -7.97
C GLN A 70 11.24 -0.89 -6.87
N GLY A 71 10.83 -1.49 -5.76
CA GLY A 71 10.37 -0.79 -4.56
C GLY A 71 11.54 -0.15 -3.81
N THR A 72 11.25 0.79 -2.91
CA THR A 72 12.25 1.49 -2.10
C THR A 72 12.44 0.87 -0.71
N THR A 73 11.60 -0.10 -0.35
CA THR A 73 11.58 -0.81 0.93
C THR A 73 11.52 -2.32 0.72
N ASP A 74 12.09 -3.07 1.66
CA ASP A 74 12.13 -4.54 1.61
C ASP A 74 10.86 -5.19 2.19
N VAL A 75 9.68 -4.79 1.70
CA VAL A 75 8.43 -5.43 2.13
C VAL A 75 8.30 -6.80 1.48
N THR A 76 8.51 -7.85 2.27
CA THR A 76 8.17 -9.22 1.88
C THR A 76 6.82 -9.58 2.51
N PRO A 77 5.73 -9.73 1.74
CA PRO A 77 4.49 -10.24 2.30
C PRO A 77 4.77 -11.63 2.86
N LYS A 78 4.47 -11.87 4.15
CA LYS A 78 4.41 -13.24 4.67
C LYS A 78 3.34 -13.98 3.86
N ARG A 79 3.75 -15.06 3.18
CA ARG A 79 2.85 -15.98 2.46
C ARG A 79 1.91 -16.68 3.43
#